data_AF-Q862R8-F1
#
_entry.id   AF-Q862R8-F1
#
_cell.length_a   1.000
_cell.length_b   1.000
_cell.length_c   1.000
_cell.angle_alpha   90.00
_cell.angle_beta   90.00
_cell.angle_gamma   90.00
#
_symmetry.space_group_name_H-M   'P 1'
#
loop_
_entity.id
_entity.type
_entity.pdbx_description
1 polymer ?
#
loop_
_entity_poly.entity_id
_entity_poly.type
_entity_poly.pdbx_seq_one_letter_code
_entity_poly.pdbx_strand_id
1 'polypeptide(L)'
;KSFTDRFMNAASLSHDFYNLSTIMFNEFDEKYAQGKLYYINVTKSCHTNSFHAPEERDIVQQTNIEDLSKWTLVLLYSWNNPLHHLVTELQHMKELSNAFLSSATRFENMSEKLQAFIERQFSKIIVPVLNTMIQAR
;
A
#
# COMPACT_ATOMS: atom_id res chain seq x y z
N LYS A 1 -20.43 15.35 -1.46
CA LYS A 1 -19.93 14.21 -2.26
C LYS A 1 -20.71 12.96 -1.87
N SER A 2 -21.24 12.24 -2.85
CA SER A 2 -21.98 10.99 -2.66
C SER A 2 -21.05 9.85 -2.19
N PHE A 3 -21.62 8.72 -1.77
CA PHE A 3 -20.84 7.51 -1.50
C PHE A 3 -20.11 7.03 -2.76
N THR A 4 -20.79 7.04 -3.91
CA THR A 4 -20.23 6.68 -5.21
C THR A 4 -19.04 7.57 -5.57
N ASP A 5 -19.15 8.89 -5.42
CA ASP A 5 -18.03 9.80 -5.71
C ASP A 5 -16.83 9.47 -4.83
N ARG A 6 -17.07 9.16 -3.56
CA ARG A 6 -16.04 8.77 -2.60
C ARG A 6 -15.35 7.47 -3.05
N PHE A 7 -16.12 6.46 -3.38
CA PHE A 7 -15.60 5.18 -3.86
C PHE A 7 -14.78 5.33 -5.15
N MET A 8 -15.28 6.07 -6.14
CA MET A 8 -14.57 6.32 -7.40
C MET A 8 -13.24 7.05 -7.18
N ASN A 9 -13.19 8.01 -6.24
CA ASN A 9 -11.94 8.69 -5.89
C ASN A 9 -10.92 7.70 -5.27
N ALA A 10 -11.35 6.78 -4.41
CA ALA A 10 -10.47 5.77 -3.83
C ALA A 10 -9.94 4.80 -4.88
N ALA A 11 -10.81 4.35 -5.79
CA ALA A 11 -10.44 3.47 -6.90
C ALA A 11 -9.41 4.14 -7.82
N SER A 12 -9.64 5.42 -8.18
CA SER A 12 -8.69 6.20 -8.98
C SER A 12 -7.34 6.34 -8.27
N LEU A 13 -7.34 6.68 -6.97
CA LEU A 13 -6.10 6.81 -6.19
C LEU A 13 -5.34 5.49 -6.09
N SER A 14 -6.06 4.38 -5.89
CA SER A 14 -5.48 3.03 -5.84
C SER A 14 -4.88 2.63 -7.19
N HIS A 15 -5.53 2.98 -8.29
CA HIS A 15 -5.03 2.74 -9.64
C HIS A 15 -3.75 3.53 -9.92
N ASP A 16 -3.74 4.83 -9.60
CA ASP A 16 -2.56 5.67 -9.75
C ASP A 16 -1.39 5.15 -8.88
N PHE A 17 -1.70 4.68 -7.66
CA PHE A 17 -0.74 4.11 -6.74
C PHE A 17 -0.10 2.84 -7.32
N TYR A 18 -0.92 1.92 -7.84
CA TYR A 18 -0.45 0.72 -8.53
C TYR A 18 0.42 1.05 -9.75
N ASN A 19 -0.02 1.99 -10.59
CA ASN A 19 0.74 2.39 -11.78
C ASN A 19 2.12 2.95 -11.41
N LEU A 20 2.19 3.81 -10.40
CA LEU A 20 3.46 4.36 -9.92
C LEU A 20 4.38 3.26 -9.36
N SER A 21 3.84 2.29 -8.63
CA SER A 21 4.63 1.14 -8.13
C SER A 21 5.26 0.34 -9.28
N THR A 22 4.51 0.12 -10.36
CA THR A 22 4.97 -0.62 -11.53
C THR A 22 6.08 0.14 -12.25
N ILE A 23 5.91 1.45 -12.43
CA ILE A 23 6.94 2.31 -13.03
C ILE A 23 8.22 2.28 -12.20
N MET A 24 8.13 2.51 -10.89
CA MET A 24 9.30 2.48 -10.01
C MET A 24 10.00 1.11 -9.99
N PHE A 25 9.23 0.03 -9.97
CA PHE A 25 9.77 -1.33 -10.03
C PHE A 25 10.55 -1.55 -11.33
N ASN A 26 9.97 -1.19 -12.48
CA ASN A 26 10.64 -1.35 -13.78
C ASN A 26 11.89 -0.48 -13.89
N GLU A 27 11.84 0.79 -13.45
CA GLU A 27 13.01 1.68 -13.44
C GLU A 27 14.14 1.13 -12.57
N PHE A 28 13.81 0.59 -11.40
CA PHE A 28 14.79 -0.05 -10.53
C PHE A 28 15.37 -1.30 -11.19
N ASP A 29 14.51 -2.13 -11.79
CA ASP A 29 14.91 -3.36 -12.43
C ASP A 29 15.88 -3.11 -13.57
N GLU A 30 15.47 -2.28 -14.53
CA GLU A 30 16.24 -1.93 -15.72
C GLU A 30 17.62 -1.39 -15.38
N LYS A 31 17.71 -0.55 -14.33
CA LYS A 31 18.95 0.12 -13.97
C LYS A 31 19.86 -0.72 -13.07
N TYR A 32 19.31 -1.53 -12.17
CA TYR A 32 20.08 -2.13 -11.08
C TYR A 32 19.97 -3.65 -10.96
N ALA A 33 18.91 -4.28 -11.46
CA ALA A 33 18.64 -5.71 -11.25
C ALA A 33 18.68 -6.57 -12.52
N GLN A 34 18.55 -5.97 -13.71
CA GLN A 34 18.67 -6.68 -14.99
C GLN A 34 19.97 -7.48 -15.09
N GLY A 35 19.86 -8.74 -15.50
CA GLY A 35 20.99 -9.68 -15.60
C GLY A 35 21.50 -10.23 -14.26
N LYS A 36 20.92 -9.84 -13.12
CA LYS A 36 21.26 -10.38 -11.79
C LYS A 36 20.21 -11.39 -11.33
N LEU A 37 20.63 -12.38 -10.54
CA LEU A 37 19.79 -13.50 -10.08
C LEU A 37 18.85 -13.12 -8.90
N TYR A 38 18.42 -11.86 -8.79
CA TYR A 38 17.51 -11.43 -7.71
C TYR A 38 16.12 -12.09 -7.83
N TYR A 39 15.68 -12.40 -9.05
CA TYR A 39 14.34 -12.94 -9.34
C TYR A 39 14.05 -14.35 -8.85
N ILE A 40 15.07 -15.13 -8.47
CA ILE A 40 14.92 -16.58 -8.30
C ILE A 40 14.11 -16.96 -7.04
N ASN A 41 13.92 -16.07 -6.05
CA ASN A 41 13.31 -16.43 -4.75
C ASN A 41 12.26 -15.45 -4.17
N VAL A 42 11.78 -14.44 -4.91
CA VAL A 42 11.04 -13.31 -4.31
C VAL A 42 9.53 -13.60 -4.11
N THR A 43 8.97 -14.64 -4.73
CA THR A 43 7.52 -14.89 -4.70
C THR A 43 6.97 -15.25 -3.32
N LYS A 44 7.82 -15.61 -2.35
CA LYS A 44 7.43 -15.89 -0.96
C LYS A 44 8.05 -14.96 0.08
N SER A 45 8.67 -13.84 -0.34
CA SER A 45 9.38 -12.94 0.59
C SER A 45 8.60 -11.70 1.01
N CYS A 46 7.35 -11.50 0.56
CA CYS A 46 6.54 -10.38 1.02
C CYS A 46 6.16 -10.56 2.50
N HIS A 47 6.34 -9.51 3.31
CA HIS A 47 5.93 -9.52 4.72
C HIS A 47 4.42 -9.68 4.91
N THR A 48 3.64 -9.42 3.85
CA THR A 48 2.19 -9.58 3.81
C THR A 48 1.73 -11.00 3.45
N ASN A 49 2.64 -11.94 3.14
CA ASN A 49 2.24 -13.30 2.72
C ASN A 49 1.48 -14.10 3.79
N SER A 50 1.62 -13.74 5.06
CA SER A 50 0.83 -14.33 6.15
C SER A 50 -0.62 -13.83 6.18
N PHE A 51 -0.96 -12.81 5.39
CA PHE A 51 -2.32 -12.29 5.30
C PHE A 51 -3.11 -13.13 4.31
N HIS A 52 -4.10 -13.86 4.81
CA HIS A 52 -5.05 -14.62 4.00
C HIS A 52 -6.17 -13.70 3.48
N ALA A 53 -5.78 -12.71 2.66
CA ALA A 53 -6.76 -11.90 1.96
C ALA A 53 -7.53 -12.77 0.94
N PRO A 54 -8.81 -12.48 0.67
CA PRO A 54 -9.56 -13.20 -0.36
C PRO A 54 -8.97 -12.90 -1.75
N GLU A 55 -8.37 -13.90 -2.37
CA GLU A 55 -7.73 -13.78 -3.70
C GLU A 55 -8.66 -14.20 -4.84
N GLU A 56 -9.54 -15.16 -4.60
CA GLU A 56 -10.45 -15.70 -5.61
C GLU A 56 -11.65 -14.77 -5.79
N ARG A 57 -11.99 -14.46 -7.04
CA ARG A 57 -13.10 -13.55 -7.39
C ARG A 57 -14.41 -13.96 -6.71
N ASP A 58 -14.72 -15.25 -6.66
CA ASP A 58 -15.96 -15.76 -6.07
C ASP A 58 -15.99 -15.53 -4.54
N ILE A 59 -14.85 -15.71 -3.88
CA ILE A 59 -14.69 -15.40 -2.45
C ILE A 59 -14.83 -13.90 -2.21
N VAL A 60 -14.20 -13.06 -3.04
CA VAL A 60 -14.29 -11.59 -2.93
C VAL A 60 -15.73 -11.11 -3.09
N GLN A 61 -16.50 -11.66 -4.04
CA GLN A 61 -17.91 -11.29 -4.24
C GLN A 61 -18.81 -11.68 -3.07
N GLN A 62 -18.46 -12.74 -2.35
CA GLN A 62 -19.19 -13.21 -1.16
C GLN A 62 -18.74 -12.51 0.13
N THR A 63 -17.55 -11.90 0.13
CA THR A 63 -17.00 -11.20 1.29
C THR A 63 -17.72 -9.86 1.47
N ASN A 64 -18.13 -9.54 2.70
CA ASN A 64 -18.76 -8.26 2.96
C ASN A 64 -17.76 -7.09 2.76
N ILE A 65 -18.29 -5.92 2.41
CA ILE A 65 -17.48 -4.73 2.13
C ILE A 65 -16.66 -4.25 3.33
N GLU A 66 -17.13 -4.52 4.56
CA GLU A 66 -16.44 -4.15 5.79
C GLU A 66 -15.15 -4.96 5.94
N ASP A 67 -15.20 -6.27 5.72
CA ASP A 67 -14.05 -7.17 5.84
C ASP A 67 -13.04 -6.97 4.71
N LEU A 68 -13.50 -6.74 3.48
CA LEU A 68 -12.62 -6.30 2.38
C LEU A 68 -11.90 -4.98 2.71
N SER A 69 -12.59 -4.06 3.38
CA SER A 69 -12.00 -2.78 3.75
C SER A 69 -11.04 -2.89 4.93
N LYS A 70 -11.31 -3.78 5.90
CA LYS A 70 -10.36 -4.13 6.97
C LYS A 70 -9.08 -4.73 6.38
N TRP A 71 -9.20 -5.68 5.44
CA TRP A 71 -8.03 -6.24 4.74
C TRP A 71 -7.24 -5.17 4.01
N THR A 72 -7.92 -4.29 3.28
CA THR A 72 -7.26 -3.17 2.59
C THR A 72 -6.50 -2.27 3.57
N LEU A 73 -7.07 -1.96 4.73
CA LEU A 73 -6.41 -1.18 5.77
C LEU A 73 -5.22 -1.90 6.39
N VAL A 74 -5.35 -3.18 6.74
CA VAL A 74 -4.25 -3.99 7.27
C VAL A 74 -3.07 -3.99 6.31
N LEU A 75 -3.33 -4.13 5.01
CA LEU A 75 -2.30 -4.04 3.98
C LEU A 75 -1.65 -2.65 3.98
N LEU A 76 -2.42 -1.55 3.93
CA LEU A 76 -1.87 -0.19 3.93
C LEU A 76 -1.01 0.09 5.17
N TYR A 77 -1.50 -0.25 6.36
CA TYR A 77 -0.75 -0.12 7.61
C TYR A 77 0.56 -0.92 7.60
N SER A 78 0.55 -2.14 7.07
CA SER A 78 1.74 -2.98 6.99
C SER A 78 2.84 -2.39 6.09
N TRP A 79 2.49 -1.47 5.19
CA TRP A 79 3.43 -0.81 4.28
C TRP A 79 3.97 0.52 4.81
N ASN A 80 3.39 1.11 5.87
CA ASN A 80 3.85 2.42 6.40
C ASN A 80 5.34 2.42 6.75
N ASN A 81 5.80 1.46 7.55
CA ASN A 81 7.22 1.37 7.94
C ASN A 81 8.13 1.06 6.72
N PRO A 82 7.87 0.02 5.90
CA PRO A 82 8.67 -0.25 4.71
C PRO A 82 8.80 0.95 3.76
N LEU A 83 7.71 1.69 3.51
CA LEU A 83 7.73 2.86 2.62
C LEU A 83 8.53 4.02 3.22
N HIS A 84 8.33 4.29 4.51
CA HIS A 84 9.08 5.33 5.20
C HIS A 84 10.59 5.06 5.19
N HIS A 85 10.97 3.80 5.48
CA HIS A 85 12.36 3.39 5.40
C HIS A 85 12.89 3.47 3.97
N LEU A 86 12.13 3.04 2.96
CA LEU A 86 12.53 3.16 1.56
C LEU A 86 12.85 4.61 1.20
N VAL A 87 11.93 5.55 1.47
CA VAL A 87 12.13 6.97 1.16
C VAL A 87 13.34 7.53 1.91
N THR A 88 13.46 7.22 3.20
CA THR A 88 14.57 7.68 4.04
C THR A 88 15.92 7.19 3.52
N GLU A 89 16.06 5.91 3.18
CA GLU A 89 17.31 5.36 2.66
C GLU A 89 17.66 5.96 1.29
N LEU A 90 16.68 6.10 0.39
CA LEU A 90 16.88 6.69 -0.93
C LEU A 90 17.36 8.15 -0.86
N GLN A 91 16.94 8.93 0.14
CA GLN A 91 17.41 10.31 0.35
C GLN A 91 18.92 10.40 0.61
N HIS A 92 19.52 9.36 1.20
CA HIS A 92 20.93 9.33 1.53
C HIS A 92 21.80 8.72 0.41
N MET A 93 21.18 8.14 -0.62
CA MET A 93 21.90 7.53 -1.74
C MET A 93 22.27 8.56 -2.82
N LYS A 94 23.58 8.83 -2.94
CA LYS A 94 24.13 9.83 -3.88
C LYS A 94 23.96 9.49 -5.36
N GLU A 95 23.78 8.22 -5.70
CA GLU A 95 23.77 7.72 -7.10
C GLU A 95 22.35 7.64 -7.71
N LEU A 96 21.32 7.94 -6.91
CA LEU A 96 19.93 7.88 -7.33
C LEU A 96 19.48 9.19 -7.98
N SER A 97 18.61 9.06 -8.98
CA SER A 97 18.05 10.23 -9.65
C SER A 97 17.05 10.92 -8.72
N ASN A 98 17.03 12.25 -8.75
CA ASN A 98 16.00 13.04 -8.05
C ASN A 98 14.57 12.64 -8.49
N ALA A 99 14.41 12.17 -9.72
CA ALA A 99 13.13 11.68 -10.24
C ALA A 99 12.65 10.39 -9.53
N PHE A 100 13.56 9.45 -9.28
CA PHE A 100 13.22 8.21 -8.58
C PHE A 100 12.86 8.49 -7.12
N LEU A 101 13.65 9.33 -6.43
CA LEU A 101 13.36 9.76 -5.07
C LEU A 101 12.00 10.49 -5.00
N SER A 102 11.72 11.40 -5.93
CA SER A 102 10.42 12.09 -6.02
C SER A 102 9.26 11.10 -6.20
N SER A 103 9.46 10.07 -7.02
CA SER A 103 8.47 9.00 -7.23
C SER A 103 8.26 8.19 -5.96
N ALA A 104 9.31 7.81 -5.23
CA ALA A 104 9.21 7.10 -3.96
C ALA A 104 8.48 7.93 -2.90
N THR A 105 8.82 9.21 -2.75
CA THR A 105 8.12 10.13 -1.85
C THR A 105 6.65 10.28 -2.25
N ARG A 106 6.35 10.40 -3.54
CA ARG A 106 4.96 10.44 -4.03
C ARG A 106 4.21 9.13 -3.70
N PHE A 107 4.88 7.99 -3.83
CA PHE A 107 4.32 6.68 -3.54
C PHE A 107 3.95 6.54 -2.05
N GLU A 108 4.86 6.89 -1.14
CA GLU A 108 4.59 6.96 0.31
C GLU A 108 3.37 7.85 0.61
N ASN A 109 3.36 9.08 0.09
CA ASN A 109 2.24 10.01 0.27
C ASN A 109 0.89 9.50 -0.28
N MET A 110 0.91 8.74 -1.38
CA MET A 110 -0.30 8.16 -1.96
C MET A 110 -0.86 7.03 -1.09
N SER A 111 0.03 6.20 -0.50
CA SER A 111 -0.35 5.18 0.47
C SER A 111 -1.04 5.81 1.69
N GLU A 112 -0.44 6.85 2.28
CA GLU A 112 -1.01 7.56 3.42
C GLU A 112 -2.38 8.18 3.11
N LYS A 113 -2.51 8.82 1.94
CA LYS A 113 -3.78 9.40 1.48
C LYS A 113 -4.87 8.34 1.31
N LEU A 114 -4.53 7.19 0.74
CA LEU A 114 -5.48 6.10 0.55
C LEU A 114 -5.89 5.50 1.90
N GLN A 115 -4.95 5.31 2.82
CA GLN A 115 -5.21 4.85 4.17
C GLN A 115 -6.17 5.79 4.91
N ALA A 116 -5.84 7.09 5.01
CA ALA A 116 -6.67 8.08 5.67
C ALA A 116 -8.07 8.18 5.04
N PHE A 117 -8.16 8.00 3.72
CA PHE A 117 -9.44 8.00 3.01
C PHE A 117 -10.33 6.83 3.47
N ILE A 118 -9.80 5.61 3.47
CA ILE A 118 -10.54 4.40 3.83
C ILE A 118 -10.88 4.44 5.33
N GLU A 119 -9.93 4.81 6.19
CA GLU A 119 -10.16 5.00 7.62
C GLU A 119 -11.33 5.94 7.89
N ARG A 120 -11.42 7.06 7.17
CA ARG A 120 -12.52 8.01 7.34
C ARG A 120 -13.88 7.38 7.02
N GLN A 121 -13.96 6.52 6.00
CA GLN A 121 -15.22 5.82 5.66
C GLN A 121 -15.62 4.84 6.77
N PHE A 122 -14.64 4.19 7.40
CA PHE A 122 -14.85 3.20 8.45
C PHE A 122 -14.64 3.76 9.86
N SER A 123 -14.54 5.09 10.01
CA SER A 123 -14.29 5.75 11.30
C SER A 123 -15.23 5.30 12.41
N LYS A 124 -16.50 5.05 12.07
CA LYS A 124 -17.50 4.54 13.02
C LYS A 124 -17.20 3.13 13.55
N ILE A 125 -16.43 2.34 12.81
CA ILE A 125 -16.03 0.95 13.13
C ILE A 125 -14.60 0.92 13.71
N ILE A 126 -13.68 1.70 13.15
CA ILE A 126 -12.25 1.71 13.53
C ILE A 126 -12.01 2.46 14.84
N VAL A 127 -12.64 3.61 15.05
CA VAL A 127 -12.38 4.45 16.24
C VAL A 127 -12.66 3.70 17.55
N PRO A 128 -13.77 2.95 17.70
CA PRO A 128 -14.00 2.14 18.91
C PRO A 128 -12.92 1.08 19.16
N VAL A 129 -12.47 0.39 18.10
CA VAL A 129 -11.44 -0.66 18.21
C VAL A 129 -10.10 -0.06 18.59
N LEU A 130 -9.69 1.03 17.95
CA LEU A 130 -8.43 1.73 18.24
C LEU A 130 -8.40 2.25 19.68
N ASN A 131 -9.51 2.83 20.15
CA ASN A 131 -9.64 3.29 21.55
C ASN A 131 -9.51 2.13 22.53
N THR A 132 -10.07 0.97 22.22
CA THR A 132 -9.95 -0.24 23.06
C THR A 132 -8.49 -0.71 23.13
N MET A 133 -7.76 -0.70 22.00
CA MET A 133 -6.34 -1.06 21.96
C MET A 133 -5.45 -0.09 22.73
N ILE A 134 -5.75 1.22 22.68
CA ILE A 134 -5.02 2.25 23.43
C ILE A 134 -5.28 2.12 24.93
N GLN A 135 -6.52 1.83 25.35
CA GLN A 135 -6.88 1.62 26.75
C GLN A 135 -6.32 0.33 27.34
N ALA A 136 -5.98 -0.66 26.50
CA ALA A 136 -5.38 -1.91 26.91
C ALA A 136 -3.84 -1.85 27.05
N ARG A 137 -3.22 -0.69 26.79
CA ARG A 137 -1.82 -0.40 27.07
C ARG A 137 -1.66 0.31 28.41
#